data_AF-A0A0K8UFE6-F1
#
_entry.id   AF-A0A0K8UFE6-F1
#
_cell.length_a   1.000
_cell.length_b   1.000
_cell.length_c   1.000
_cell.angle_alpha   90.00
_cell.angle_beta   90.00
_cell.angle_gamma   90.00
#
_symmetry.space_group_name_H-M   'P 1'
#
loop_
_entity.id
_entity.type
_entity.pdbx_description
1 polymer ?
#
loop_
_entity_poly.entity_id
_entity_poly.type
_entity_poly.pdbx_seq_one_letter_code
_entity_poly.pdbx_strand_id
1 'polypeptide(L)'
;MPTTISFKIKVENELLLVPVERKKLNDVNIRWLAEEAARRYYNLVGLKPILRLKTADGFAYEENDSLNVALEQNMILATVLDWQISPLGQRYEEMCHQLKKDVNSAVLFALEQTETSNMICLADFWLLPPITEPIFKAVLHQANLRVINLKNNFIQNDGCRQLAKSLPTLRQLKTLNLQGNLISSEGVDILLSIPSGLEELEELNLSQNPLGNDCLRILDRFCSSTAAKSLQQLSLSNCNLTNLYDFDLAFFQLSAIDLSYNKLTNDSLRKLLTKLNASRLKELNLSYMQEYTSIDERNVAMNAETITSFFESGTCEKFRRIKLCGCHLSDMNLYKISENLLKACDLDLLDVSDNNKLSGATFLTILSKISHLRKLCALNCVHFVDEERLEKVQQLKQMPSFLSLTLGDTCNEYEPRLRSLWQSHWGDKAKMKTFSGCLILYINEQDLLQHW
;
A
#
# COMPACT_ATOMS: atom_id res chain seq x y z
N MET A 1 -35.12 -25.66 -44.15
CA MET A 1 -35.31 -24.62 -43.13
C MET A 1 -34.37 -24.92 -41.97
N PRO A 2 -33.45 -24.01 -41.57
CA PRO A 2 -32.51 -24.26 -40.47
C PRO A 2 -33.27 -24.64 -39.19
N THR A 3 -32.75 -25.62 -38.44
CA THR A 3 -33.38 -26.19 -37.24
C THR A 3 -33.30 -25.25 -36.03
N THR A 4 -32.34 -24.31 -36.06
CA THR A 4 -32.04 -23.34 -35.01
C THR A 4 -32.05 -21.92 -35.58
N ILE A 5 -32.52 -20.97 -34.76
CA ILE A 5 -32.46 -19.53 -35.01
C ILE A 5 -31.50 -18.94 -33.98
N SER A 6 -30.60 -18.07 -34.42
CA SER A 6 -29.60 -17.46 -33.54
C SER A 6 -29.85 -15.96 -33.39
N PHE A 7 -30.07 -15.51 -32.15
CA PHE A 7 -30.22 -14.10 -31.82
C PHE A 7 -28.84 -13.49 -31.53
N LYS A 8 -28.57 -12.34 -32.14
CA LYS A 8 -27.37 -11.53 -31.86
C LYS A 8 -27.72 -10.50 -30.80
N ILE A 9 -27.09 -10.60 -29.63
CA ILE A 9 -27.38 -9.73 -28.49
C ILE A 9 -26.10 -9.00 -28.10
N LYS A 10 -26.14 -7.67 -28.09
CA LYS A 10 -25.03 -6.83 -27.64
C LYS A 10 -25.21 -6.48 -26.17
N VAL A 11 -24.29 -6.89 -25.33
CA VAL A 11 -24.24 -6.55 -23.89
C VAL A 11 -22.96 -5.77 -23.64
N GLU A 12 -23.08 -4.49 -23.30
CA GLU A 12 -21.94 -3.57 -23.22
C GLU A 12 -21.04 -3.61 -24.48
N ASN A 13 -19.78 -4.06 -24.33
CA ASN A 13 -18.80 -4.19 -25.40
C ASN A 13 -18.75 -5.59 -26.04
N GLU A 14 -19.52 -6.55 -25.51
CA GLU A 14 -19.52 -7.94 -25.96
C GLU A 14 -20.72 -8.25 -26.87
N LEU A 15 -20.46 -9.05 -27.91
CA LEU A 15 -21.47 -9.53 -28.85
C LEU A 15 -21.71 -11.02 -28.63
N LEU A 16 -22.90 -11.36 -28.16
CA LEU A 16 -23.31 -12.72 -27.84
C LEU A 16 -24.19 -13.29 -28.94
N LEU A 17 -24.00 -14.58 -29.21
CA LEU A 17 -24.89 -15.36 -30.06
C LEU A 17 -25.69 -16.34 -29.20
N VAL A 18 -27.01 -16.25 -29.24
CA VAL A 18 -27.93 -17.14 -28.50
C VAL A 18 -28.71 -18.01 -29.49
N PRO A 19 -28.36 -19.29 -29.68
CA PRO A 19 -29.11 -20.20 -30.52
C PRO A 19 -30.35 -20.75 -29.80
N VAL A 20 -31.48 -20.79 -30.51
CA VAL A 20 -32.77 -21.30 -30.05
C VAL A 20 -33.32 -22.27 -31.09
N GLU A 21 -33.74 -23.46 -30.65
CA GLU A 21 -34.39 -24.44 -31.52
C GLU A 21 -35.78 -23.94 -31.94
N ARG A 22 -36.11 -24.02 -33.23
CA ARG A 22 -37.42 -23.54 -33.74
C ARG A 22 -38.62 -24.18 -33.05
N LYS A 23 -38.49 -25.42 -32.57
CA LYS A 23 -39.58 -26.13 -31.87
C LYS A 23 -39.89 -25.53 -30.50
N LYS A 24 -38.91 -24.92 -29.83
CA LYS A 24 -39.05 -24.33 -28.49
C LYS A 24 -39.42 -22.85 -28.52
N LEU A 25 -39.48 -22.24 -29.71
CA LEU A 25 -39.59 -20.79 -29.86
C LEU A 25 -40.90 -20.22 -29.32
N ASN A 26 -41.97 -21.02 -29.31
CA ASN A 26 -43.26 -20.66 -28.73
C ASN A 26 -43.33 -20.93 -27.21
N ASP A 27 -42.39 -21.71 -26.67
CA ASP A 27 -42.35 -22.08 -25.25
C ASP A 27 -41.47 -21.13 -24.42
N VAL A 28 -40.72 -20.25 -25.09
CA VAL A 28 -39.83 -19.27 -24.46
C VAL A 28 -40.28 -17.84 -24.76
N ASN A 29 -39.97 -16.94 -23.82
CA ASN A 29 -40.28 -15.52 -23.91
C ASN A 29 -38.99 -14.68 -23.89
N ILE A 30 -39.14 -13.36 -24.02
CA ILE A 30 -38.03 -12.41 -23.96
C ILE A 30 -37.24 -12.52 -22.64
N ARG A 31 -37.91 -12.79 -21.51
CA ARG A 31 -37.23 -13.04 -20.23
C ARG A 31 -36.24 -14.19 -20.32
N TRP A 32 -36.64 -15.33 -20.88
CA TRP A 32 -35.72 -16.45 -21.09
C TRP A 32 -34.54 -16.08 -21.97
N LEU A 33 -34.77 -15.30 -23.05
CA LEU A 33 -33.69 -14.82 -23.92
C LEU A 33 -32.70 -13.92 -23.18
N ALA A 34 -33.21 -13.04 -22.32
CA ALA A 34 -32.41 -12.17 -21.47
C ALA A 34 -31.58 -12.98 -20.46
N GLU A 35 -32.18 -13.99 -19.82
CA GLU A 35 -31.52 -14.88 -18.86
C GLU A 35 -30.42 -15.72 -19.53
N GLU A 36 -30.66 -16.27 -20.72
CA GLU A 36 -29.66 -17.04 -21.47
C GLU A 36 -28.53 -16.16 -22.01
N ALA A 37 -28.84 -14.93 -22.45
CA ALA A 37 -27.84 -13.93 -22.81
C ALA A 37 -26.98 -13.56 -21.60
N ALA A 38 -27.59 -13.29 -20.45
CA ALA A 38 -26.89 -13.01 -19.20
C ALA A 38 -26.00 -14.17 -18.76
N ARG A 39 -26.46 -15.43 -18.90
CA ARG A 39 -25.65 -16.63 -18.61
C ARG A 39 -24.45 -16.75 -19.53
N ARG A 40 -24.61 -16.45 -20.83
CA ARG A 40 -23.48 -16.46 -21.78
C ARG A 40 -22.50 -15.31 -21.54
N TYR A 41 -23.01 -14.13 -21.18
CA TYR A 41 -22.18 -13.01 -20.75
C TYR A 41 -21.36 -13.38 -19.51
N TYR A 42 -22.01 -14.02 -18.52
CA TYR A 42 -21.35 -14.56 -17.34
C TYR A 42 -20.22 -15.55 -17.71
N ASN A 43 -20.43 -16.44 -18.67
CA ASN A 43 -19.39 -17.35 -19.15
C ASN A 43 -18.24 -16.67 -19.92
N LEU A 44 -18.34 -15.39 -20.27
CA LEU A 44 -17.25 -14.63 -20.89
C LEU A 44 -16.55 -13.73 -19.88
N VAL A 45 -17.33 -13.02 -19.07
CA VAL A 45 -16.85 -11.91 -18.22
C VAL A 45 -16.79 -12.30 -16.73
N GLY A 46 -17.53 -13.34 -16.32
CA GLY A 46 -17.58 -13.83 -14.94
C GLY A 46 -18.64 -13.16 -14.06
N LEU A 47 -19.51 -12.33 -14.64
CA LEU A 47 -20.57 -11.61 -13.93
C LEU A 47 -21.90 -11.75 -14.65
N LYS A 48 -22.98 -11.94 -13.89
CA LYS A 48 -24.30 -12.21 -14.43
C LYS A 48 -25.14 -10.93 -14.37
N PRO A 49 -25.31 -10.22 -15.50
CA PRO A 49 -26.10 -9.01 -15.53
C PRO A 49 -27.59 -9.33 -15.50
N ILE A 50 -28.39 -8.44 -14.91
CA ILE A 50 -29.83 -8.40 -15.10
C ILE A 50 -30.08 -7.52 -16.33
N LEU A 51 -30.53 -8.13 -17.41
CA LEU A 51 -30.62 -7.48 -18.72
C LEU A 51 -32.05 -7.06 -19.04
N ARG A 52 -32.20 -5.83 -19.55
CA ARG A 52 -33.38 -5.42 -20.30
C ARG A 52 -33.06 -5.38 -21.79
N LEU A 53 -33.73 -6.23 -22.55
CA LEU A 53 -33.56 -6.30 -24.00
C LEU A 53 -34.33 -5.16 -24.68
N LYS A 54 -33.71 -4.62 -25.74
CA LYS A 54 -34.22 -3.51 -26.54
C LYS A 54 -34.02 -3.80 -28.03
N THR A 55 -34.86 -3.23 -28.87
CA THR A 55 -34.62 -3.17 -30.33
C THR A 55 -33.39 -2.32 -30.63
N ALA A 56 -32.87 -2.41 -31.86
CA ALA A 56 -31.79 -1.54 -32.32
C ALA A 56 -32.16 -0.04 -32.25
N ASP A 57 -33.46 0.28 -32.37
CA ASP A 57 -34.00 1.63 -32.28
C ASP A 57 -34.23 2.11 -30.83
N GLY A 58 -33.94 1.27 -29.83
CA GLY A 58 -33.93 1.64 -28.42
C GLY A 58 -35.23 1.37 -27.64
N PHE A 59 -36.25 0.79 -28.26
CA PHE A 59 -37.50 0.39 -27.59
C PHE A 59 -37.29 -0.85 -26.74
N ALA A 60 -37.80 -0.85 -25.50
CA ALA A 60 -37.68 -1.99 -24.60
C ALA A 60 -38.77 -3.04 -24.88
N TYR A 61 -38.37 -4.31 -24.84
CA TYR A 61 -39.30 -5.43 -24.83
C TYR A 61 -39.86 -5.64 -23.43
N GLU A 62 -41.08 -6.16 -23.33
CA GLU A 62 -41.60 -6.69 -22.07
C GLU A 62 -41.10 -8.11 -21.81
N GLU A 63 -40.92 -8.46 -20.54
CA GLU A 63 -40.36 -9.76 -20.12
C GLU A 63 -41.21 -10.96 -20.59
N ASN A 64 -42.52 -10.77 -20.67
CA ASN A 64 -43.48 -11.80 -21.06
C ASN A 64 -43.76 -11.84 -22.57
N ASP A 65 -43.17 -10.95 -23.36
CA ASP A 65 -43.36 -10.93 -24.81
C ASP A 65 -42.88 -12.24 -25.44
N SER A 66 -43.58 -12.67 -26.49
CA SER A 66 -43.18 -13.82 -27.28
C SER A 66 -41.83 -13.55 -27.96
N LEU A 67 -40.96 -14.56 -27.98
CA LEU A 67 -39.68 -14.49 -28.69
C LEU A 67 -39.85 -14.17 -30.19
N ASN A 68 -41.02 -14.49 -30.76
CA ASN A 68 -41.35 -14.24 -32.15
C ASN A 68 -41.23 -12.75 -32.53
N VAL A 69 -41.47 -11.83 -31.59
CA VAL A 69 -41.39 -10.38 -31.83
C VAL A 69 -39.96 -9.94 -32.15
N ALA A 70 -38.96 -10.69 -31.69
CA ALA A 70 -37.55 -10.38 -31.89
C ALA A 70 -36.92 -11.05 -33.13
N LEU A 71 -37.67 -11.88 -33.87
CA LEU A 71 -37.13 -12.70 -34.97
C LEU A 71 -36.58 -11.89 -36.15
N GLU A 72 -37.22 -10.76 -36.45
CA GLU A 72 -36.85 -9.90 -37.59
C GLU A 72 -35.72 -8.92 -37.24
N GLN A 73 -35.28 -8.90 -35.98
CA GLN A 73 -34.23 -8.00 -35.53
C GLN A 73 -32.85 -8.52 -35.90
N ASN A 74 -32.08 -7.70 -36.62
CA ASN A 74 -30.69 -8.01 -36.95
C ASN A 74 -29.78 -8.04 -35.71
N MET A 75 -30.09 -7.21 -34.70
CA MET A 75 -29.35 -7.11 -33.45
C MET A 75 -30.28 -6.62 -32.35
N ILE A 76 -30.20 -7.28 -31.20
CA ILE A 76 -30.90 -6.88 -29.97
C ILE A 76 -29.88 -6.20 -29.07
N LEU A 77 -30.23 -5.03 -28.54
CA LEU A 77 -29.40 -4.33 -27.56
C LEU A 77 -29.82 -4.75 -26.16
N ALA A 78 -28.86 -4.89 -25.25
CA ALA A 78 -29.15 -5.15 -23.84
C ALA A 78 -28.69 -3.97 -22.99
N THR A 79 -29.57 -3.46 -22.14
CA THR A 79 -29.21 -2.53 -21.07
C THR A 79 -29.02 -3.33 -19.80
N VAL A 80 -27.86 -3.19 -19.15
CA VAL A 80 -27.61 -3.77 -17.81
C VAL A 80 -28.37 -2.92 -16.80
N LEU A 81 -29.37 -3.51 -16.15
CA LEU A 81 -30.16 -2.86 -15.11
C LEU A 81 -29.47 -2.92 -13.75
N ASP A 82 -28.97 -4.10 -13.41
CA ASP A 82 -28.29 -4.39 -12.15
C ASP A 82 -27.40 -5.63 -12.35
N TRP A 83 -26.56 -5.92 -11.37
CA TRP A 83 -25.71 -7.11 -11.35
C TRP A 83 -26.24 -8.07 -10.29
N GLN A 84 -26.48 -9.33 -10.66
CA GLN A 84 -26.70 -10.36 -9.66
C GLN A 84 -25.34 -10.74 -9.07
N ILE A 85 -24.91 -9.97 -8.06
CA ILE A 85 -23.62 -10.17 -7.41
C ILE A 85 -23.76 -11.30 -6.38
N SER A 86 -23.40 -12.52 -6.79
CA SER A 86 -23.24 -13.62 -5.85
C SER A 86 -22.13 -13.30 -4.83
N PRO A 87 -22.20 -13.90 -3.63
CA PRO A 87 -21.10 -13.92 -2.64
C PRO A 87 -19.72 -14.07 -3.30
N LEU A 88 -18.71 -13.35 -2.81
CA LEU A 88 -17.39 -13.31 -3.44
C LEU A 88 -16.73 -14.70 -3.45
N GLY A 89 -16.92 -15.48 -2.38
CA GLY A 89 -16.47 -16.87 -2.31
C GLY A 89 -17.08 -17.72 -3.42
N GLN A 90 -18.41 -17.67 -3.58
CA GLN A 90 -19.10 -18.42 -4.63
C GLN A 90 -18.62 -18.02 -6.03
N ARG A 91 -18.44 -16.72 -6.30
CA ARG A 91 -17.91 -16.26 -7.60
C ARG A 91 -16.50 -16.80 -7.87
N TYR A 92 -15.66 -16.86 -6.84
CA TYR A 92 -14.32 -17.45 -6.97
C TYR A 92 -14.37 -18.94 -7.32
N GLU A 93 -15.22 -19.71 -6.64
CA GLU A 93 -15.42 -21.13 -6.95
C GLU A 93 -15.90 -21.35 -8.38
N GLU A 94 -16.93 -20.59 -8.79
CA GLU A 94 -17.48 -20.65 -10.14
C GLU A 94 -16.41 -20.27 -11.19
N MET A 95 -15.59 -19.25 -10.94
CA MET A 95 -14.48 -18.88 -11.83
C MET A 95 -13.40 -19.95 -11.89
N CYS A 96 -13.06 -20.60 -10.77
CA CYS A 96 -12.14 -21.74 -10.77
C CYS A 96 -12.68 -22.89 -11.63
N HIS A 97 -13.95 -23.27 -11.45
CA HIS A 97 -14.59 -24.31 -12.26
C HIS A 97 -14.61 -23.97 -13.75
N GLN A 98 -14.95 -22.72 -14.09
CA GLN A 98 -14.99 -22.25 -15.48
C GLN A 98 -13.61 -22.26 -16.13
N LEU A 99 -12.57 -21.87 -15.40
CA LEU A 99 -11.18 -21.88 -15.87
C LEU A 99 -10.51 -23.25 -15.76
N LYS A 100 -11.22 -24.28 -15.28
CA LYS A 100 -10.71 -25.62 -15.01
C LYS A 100 -9.48 -25.60 -14.08
N LYS A 101 -9.57 -24.80 -13.03
CA LYS A 101 -8.57 -24.65 -11.97
C LYS A 101 -9.13 -25.19 -10.66
N ASP A 102 -8.24 -25.70 -9.81
CA ASP A 102 -8.63 -26.15 -8.48
C ASP A 102 -8.98 -24.96 -7.57
N VAL A 103 -10.00 -25.16 -6.74
CA VAL A 103 -10.41 -24.18 -5.73
C VAL A 103 -9.44 -24.26 -4.55
N ASN A 104 -8.75 -23.16 -4.24
CA ASN A 104 -7.92 -23.09 -3.05
C ASN A 104 -8.79 -22.74 -1.84
N SER A 105 -8.91 -23.67 -0.88
CA SER A 105 -9.78 -23.50 0.30
C SER A 105 -9.35 -22.33 1.20
N ALA A 106 -8.05 -22.03 1.29
CA ALA A 106 -7.57 -20.91 2.10
C ALA A 106 -7.90 -19.57 1.45
N VAL A 107 -7.79 -19.48 0.11
CA VAL A 107 -8.21 -18.30 -0.65
C VAL A 107 -9.72 -18.13 -0.56
N LEU A 108 -10.49 -19.20 -0.73
CA LEU A 108 -11.95 -19.19 -0.60
C LEU A 108 -12.38 -18.64 0.76
N PHE A 109 -11.83 -19.20 1.85
CA PHE A 109 -12.12 -18.73 3.19
C PHE A 109 -11.81 -17.23 3.38
N ALA A 110 -10.65 -16.78 2.90
CA ALA A 110 -10.27 -15.37 2.97
C ALA A 110 -11.22 -14.47 2.16
N LEU A 111 -11.70 -14.93 1.00
CA LEU A 111 -12.66 -14.21 0.16
C LEU A 111 -14.05 -14.16 0.79
N GLU A 112 -14.51 -15.20 1.48
CA GLU A 112 -15.76 -15.19 2.24
C GLU A 112 -15.74 -14.15 3.38
N GLN A 113 -14.60 -13.98 4.05
CA GLN A 113 -14.45 -12.95 5.09
C GLN A 113 -14.50 -11.51 4.54
N THR A 114 -14.36 -11.32 3.22
CA THR A 114 -14.42 -9.98 2.61
C THR A 114 -15.82 -9.37 2.67
N GLU A 115 -16.87 -10.19 2.74
CA GLU A 115 -18.26 -9.72 2.71
C GLU A 115 -18.62 -8.92 3.97
N THR A 116 -18.00 -9.27 5.09
CA THR A 116 -18.18 -8.57 6.36
C THR A 116 -17.17 -7.43 6.53
N SER A 117 -15.93 -7.65 6.08
CA SER A 117 -14.81 -6.74 6.34
C SER A 117 -14.62 -5.66 5.26
N ASN A 118 -15.10 -5.89 4.04
CA ASN A 118 -14.76 -5.10 2.84
C ASN A 118 -13.24 -5.03 2.55
N MET A 119 -12.49 -6.05 2.97
CA MET A 119 -11.05 -6.13 2.81
C MET A 119 -10.63 -7.51 2.29
N ILE A 120 -9.87 -7.56 1.21
CA ILE A 120 -9.19 -8.77 0.75
C ILE A 120 -7.81 -8.82 1.41
N CYS A 121 -7.58 -9.83 2.23
CA CYS A 121 -6.29 -10.08 2.88
C CYS A 121 -5.76 -11.44 2.43
N LEU A 122 -4.92 -11.44 1.38
CA LEU A 122 -4.26 -12.63 0.85
C LEU A 122 -2.74 -12.44 0.87
N ALA A 123 -2.20 -12.12 2.05
CA ALA A 123 -0.75 -11.98 2.24
C ALA A 123 -0.08 -13.35 2.42
N ASP A 124 1.06 -13.57 1.75
CA ASP A 124 1.88 -14.79 1.88
C ASP A 124 1.18 -16.09 1.37
N PHE A 125 0.33 -15.98 0.34
CA PHE A 125 -0.42 -17.12 -0.26
C PHE A 125 0.28 -17.74 -1.49
N TRP A 126 1.45 -17.24 -1.87
CA TRP A 126 2.21 -17.68 -3.05
C TRP A 126 1.39 -17.59 -4.34
N LEU A 127 0.60 -16.52 -4.49
CA LEU A 127 -0.28 -16.34 -5.64
C LEU A 127 0.51 -16.02 -6.92
N LEU A 128 0.63 -16.99 -7.83
CA LEU A 128 1.16 -16.81 -9.19
C LEU A 128 0.06 -16.36 -10.17
N PRO A 129 0.40 -15.78 -11.35
CA PRO A 129 -0.59 -15.29 -12.31
C PRO A 129 -1.70 -16.28 -12.70
N PRO A 130 -1.44 -17.61 -12.83
CA PRO A 130 -2.51 -18.57 -13.06
C PRO A 130 -3.48 -18.70 -11.89
N ILE A 131 -3.03 -18.54 -10.65
CA ILE A 131 -3.85 -18.65 -9.44
C ILE A 131 -4.64 -17.36 -9.21
N THR A 132 -4.06 -16.21 -9.55
CA THR A 132 -4.70 -14.89 -9.36
C THR A 132 -5.82 -14.61 -10.33
N GLU A 133 -5.80 -15.22 -11.53
CA GLU A 133 -6.80 -14.96 -12.57
C GLU A 133 -8.25 -15.20 -12.11
N PRO A 134 -8.62 -16.37 -11.52
CA PRO A 134 -9.96 -16.56 -10.99
C PRO A 134 -10.30 -15.56 -9.88
N ILE A 135 -9.32 -15.18 -9.04
CA ILE A 135 -9.52 -14.22 -7.95
C ILE A 135 -9.89 -12.84 -8.52
N PHE A 136 -9.09 -12.31 -9.44
CA PHE A 136 -9.33 -10.97 -9.99
C PHE A 136 -10.58 -10.90 -10.86
N LYS A 137 -10.95 -12.00 -11.54
CA LYS A 137 -12.25 -12.10 -12.21
C LYS A 137 -13.40 -12.12 -11.21
N ALA A 138 -13.29 -12.85 -10.11
CA ALA A 138 -14.33 -12.89 -9.07
C ALA A 138 -14.53 -11.53 -8.39
N VAL A 139 -13.47 -10.73 -8.24
CA VAL A 139 -13.50 -9.41 -7.57
C VAL A 139 -14.13 -8.31 -8.44
N LEU A 140 -14.41 -8.57 -9.72
CA LEU A 140 -15.09 -7.62 -10.60
C LEU A 140 -16.41 -7.14 -9.97
N HIS A 141 -16.64 -5.82 -10.03
CA HIS A 141 -17.82 -5.13 -9.51
C HIS A 141 -18.01 -5.20 -7.99
N GLN A 142 -16.94 -5.48 -7.22
CA GLN A 142 -16.97 -5.36 -5.76
C GLN A 142 -16.84 -3.88 -5.31
N ALA A 143 -17.85 -3.08 -5.58
CA ALA A 143 -17.79 -1.62 -5.40
C ALA A 143 -17.54 -1.17 -3.95
N ASN A 144 -17.92 -1.97 -2.95
CA ASN A 144 -17.72 -1.67 -1.52
C ASN A 144 -16.32 -2.04 -1.01
N LEU A 145 -15.48 -2.70 -1.82
CA LEU A 145 -14.16 -3.14 -1.40
C LEU A 145 -13.26 -1.93 -1.13
N ARG A 146 -12.65 -1.88 0.06
CA ARG A 146 -11.82 -0.76 0.51
C ARG A 146 -10.34 -1.08 0.53
N VAL A 147 -9.99 -2.34 0.82
CA VAL A 147 -8.59 -2.75 0.97
C VAL A 147 -8.32 -4.00 0.14
N ILE A 148 -7.25 -3.97 -0.63
CA ILE A 148 -6.65 -5.14 -1.24
C ILE A 148 -5.22 -5.26 -0.69
N ASN A 149 -4.98 -6.32 0.07
CA ASN A 149 -3.66 -6.68 0.57
C ASN A 149 -3.21 -8.01 -0.05
N LEU A 150 -2.24 -7.93 -0.96
CA LEU A 150 -1.64 -9.04 -1.68
C LEU A 150 -0.13 -9.13 -1.41
N LYS A 151 0.31 -8.66 -0.23
CA LYS A 151 1.73 -8.66 0.15
C LYS A 151 2.36 -10.05 0.02
N ASN A 152 3.63 -10.10 -0.38
CA ASN A 152 4.47 -11.30 -0.42
C ASN A 152 3.85 -12.45 -1.23
N ASN A 153 3.47 -12.16 -2.47
CA ASN A 153 3.05 -13.16 -3.45
C ASN A 153 3.92 -13.11 -4.70
N PHE A 154 3.45 -13.71 -5.80
CA PHE A 154 4.16 -13.74 -7.08
C PHE A 154 3.25 -13.17 -8.18
N ILE A 155 2.57 -12.05 -7.89
CA ILE A 155 1.61 -11.43 -8.81
C ILE A 155 2.27 -11.11 -10.16
N GLN A 156 3.51 -10.60 -10.16
CA GLN A 156 4.27 -10.24 -11.36
C GLN A 156 3.50 -9.27 -12.30
N ASN A 157 4.06 -8.98 -13.48
CA ASN A 157 3.42 -8.08 -14.45
C ASN A 157 2.10 -8.65 -15.01
N ASP A 158 1.99 -9.97 -15.14
CA ASP A 158 0.78 -10.62 -15.65
C ASP A 158 -0.39 -10.53 -14.66
N GLY A 159 -0.13 -10.71 -13.36
CA GLY A 159 -1.14 -10.50 -12.34
C GLY A 159 -1.54 -9.03 -12.22
N CYS A 160 -0.61 -8.09 -12.42
CA CYS A 160 -0.92 -6.66 -12.56
C CYS A 160 -1.90 -6.39 -13.71
N ARG A 161 -1.68 -7.03 -14.87
CA ARG A 161 -2.59 -6.92 -16.02
C ARG A 161 -3.98 -7.48 -15.74
N GLN A 162 -4.07 -8.55 -14.96
CA GLN A 162 -5.35 -9.11 -14.55
C GLN A 162 -6.06 -8.17 -13.56
N LEU A 163 -5.36 -7.68 -12.53
CA LEU A 163 -5.90 -6.75 -11.55
C LEU A 163 -6.33 -5.42 -12.19
N ALA A 164 -5.58 -4.91 -13.16
CA ALA A 164 -5.91 -3.68 -13.90
C ALA A 164 -7.28 -3.75 -14.59
N LYS A 165 -7.74 -4.93 -14.98
CA LYS A 165 -9.10 -5.12 -15.54
C LYS A 165 -10.19 -4.95 -14.49
N SER A 166 -9.88 -5.24 -13.23
CA SER A 166 -10.84 -5.22 -12.13
C SER A 166 -10.92 -3.86 -11.44
N LEU A 167 -9.80 -3.13 -11.35
CA LEU A 167 -9.69 -1.84 -10.66
C LEU A 167 -10.78 -0.80 -11.05
N PRO A 168 -11.16 -0.62 -12.33
CA PRO A 168 -12.22 0.34 -12.70
C PRO A 168 -13.58 0.08 -12.04
N THR A 169 -13.80 -1.14 -11.56
CA THR A 169 -15.05 -1.56 -10.92
C THR A 169 -15.02 -1.40 -9.38
N LEU A 170 -13.85 -1.17 -8.79
CA LEU A 170 -13.61 -1.10 -7.35
C LEU A 170 -13.71 0.34 -6.84
N ARG A 171 -14.92 0.91 -6.92
CA ARG A 171 -15.17 2.35 -6.74
C ARG A 171 -14.79 2.94 -5.38
N GLN A 172 -14.66 2.12 -4.34
CA GLN A 172 -14.32 2.57 -2.98
C GLN A 172 -12.94 2.07 -2.51
N LEU A 173 -12.07 1.62 -3.42
CA LEU A 173 -10.75 1.13 -3.07
C LEU A 173 -9.88 2.26 -2.51
N LYS A 174 -9.47 2.12 -1.25
CA LYS A 174 -8.64 3.10 -0.51
C LYS A 174 -7.20 2.64 -0.34
N THR A 175 -6.98 1.34 -0.13
CA THR A 175 -5.63 0.80 0.11
C THR A 175 -5.32 -0.33 -0.85
N LEU A 176 -4.21 -0.20 -1.57
CA LEU A 176 -3.65 -1.25 -2.42
C LEU A 176 -2.24 -1.58 -1.97
N ASN A 177 -2.07 -2.77 -1.37
CA ASN A 177 -0.78 -3.29 -0.95
C ASN A 177 -0.32 -4.43 -1.86
N LEU A 178 0.72 -4.14 -2.65
CA LEU A 178 1.38 -5.04 -3.59
C LEU A 178 2.85 -5.25 -3.21
N GLN A 179 3.21 -5.06 -1.93
CA GLN A 179 4.57 -5.28 -1.47
C GLN A 179 5.08 -6.69 -1.80
N GLY A 180 6.31 -6.84 -2.28
CA GLY A 180 6.97 -8.15 -2.41
C GLY A 180 6.32 -9.08 -3.43
N ASN A 181 6.09 -8.60 -4.66
CA ASN A 181 5.32 -9.32 -5.68
C ASN A 181 6.05 -9.57 -7.01
N LEU A 182 7.36 -9.28 -7.07
CA LEU A 182 8.17 -9.34 -8.28
C LEU A 182 7.59 -8.52 -9.44
N ILE A 183 6.98 -7.38 -9.14
CA ILE A 183 6.42 -6.44 -10.12
C ILE A 183 7.55 -5.55 -10.66
N SER A 184 7.64 -5.34 -11.97
CA SER A 184 8.56 -4.36 -12.56
C SER A 184 7.84 -3.04 -12.89
N SER A 185 8.58 -2.04 -13.38
CA SER A 185 8.00 -0.79 -13.86
C SER A 185 6.87 -0.99 -14.88
N GLU A 186 6.97 -1.99 -15.76
CA GLU A 186 5.92 -2.33 -16.73
C GLU A 186 4.61 -2.74 -16.03
N GLY A 187 4.69 -3.59 -15.01
CA GLY A 187 3.50 -4.01 -14.25
C GLY A 187 2.83 -2.84 -13.53
N VAL A 188 3.62 -1.91 -12.98
CA VAL A 188 3.10 -0.67 -12.37
C VAL A 188 2.47 0.24 -13.42
N ASP A 189 3.08 0.39 -14.60
CA ASP A 189 2.51 1.17 -15.70
C ASP A 189 1.12 0.66 -16.10
N ILE A 190 0.98 -0.67 -16.21
CA ILE A 190 -0.31 -1.30 -16.52
C ILE A 190 -1.36 -1.00 -15.45
N LEU A 191 -0.98 -1.00 -14.16
CA LEU A 191 -1.91 -0.72 -13.05
C LEU A 191 -2.32 0.75 -12.99
N LEU A 192 -1.39 1.67 -13.21
CA LEU A 192 -1.59 3.10 -12.98
C LEU A 192 -2.05 3.86 -14.22
N SER A 193 -1.91 3.28 -15.41
CA SER A 193 -2.39 3.87 -16.68
C SER A 193 -3.86 3.55 -16.99
N ILE A 194 -4.61 2.97 -16.05
CA ILE A 194 -6.04 2.76 -16.22
C ILE A 194 -6.81 4.08 -16.21
N PRO A 195 -7.91 4.20 -16.98
CA PRO A 195 -8.60 5.48 -17.14
C PRO A 195 -9.41 5.92 -15.92
N SER A 196 -9.82 4.99 -15.05
CA SER A 196 -10.59 5.29 -13.83
C SER A 196 -10.52 4.12 -12.84
N GLY A 197 -10.86 4.34 -11.57
CA GLY A 197 -10.94 3.31 -10.52
C GLY A 197 -9.97 3.50 -9.35
N LEU A 198 -9.07 4.49 -9.44
CA LEU A 198 -8.08 4.78 -8.39
C LEU A 198 -8.34 6.13 -7.70
N GLU A 199 -9.41 6.84 -8.05
CA GLU A 199 -9.68 8.20 -7.57
C GLU A 199 -9.83 8.26 -6.04
N GLU A 200 -10.30 7.19 -5.41
CA GLU A 200 -10.45 7.09 -3.95
C GLU A 200 -9.26 6.39 -3.28
N LEU A 201 -8.20 6.04 -4.03
CA LEU A 201 -7.01 5.39 -3.51
C LEU A 201 -6.23 6.39 -2.62
N GLU A 202 -6.13 6.08 -1.34
CA GLU A 202 -5.43 6.85 -0.32
C GLU A 202 -4.01 6.31 -0.08
N GLU A 203 -3.81 5.00 -0.22
CA GLU A 203 -2.57 4.31 0.13
C GLU A 203 -2.13 3.32 -0.96
N LEU A 204 -0.89 3.48 -1.44
CA LEU A 204 -0.26 2.57 -2.40
C LEU A 204 1.08 2.07 -1.85
N ASN A 205 1.19 0.75 -1.64
CA ASN A 205 2.44 0.12 -1.25
C ASN A 205 2.97 -0.79 -2.36
N LEU A 206 4.12 -0.41 -2.93
CA LEU A 206 4.83 -1.14 -3.98
C LEU A 206 6.21 -1.62 -3.49
N SER A 207 6.49 -1.56 -2.20
CA SER A 207 7.79 -1.90 -1.61
C SER A 207 8.25 -3.32 -1.97
N GLN A 208 9.55 -3.58 -1.93
CA GLN A 208 10.16 -4.89 -2.20
C GLN A 208 9.82 -5.45 -3.59
N ASN A 209 9.69 -4.58 -4.59
CA ASN A 209 9.50 -4.96 -5.99
C ASN A 209 10.66 -4.41 -6.85
N PRO A 210 11.13 -5.14 -7.87
CA PRO A 210 12.20 -4.68 -8.76
C PRO A 210 11.70 -3.61 -9.75
N LEU A 211 11.26 -2.46 -9.24
CA LEU A 211 10.62 -1.40 -10.03
C LEU A 211 11.63 -0.67 -10.92
N GLY A 212 12.81 -0.34 -10.38
CA GLY A 212 13.82 0.47 -11.07
C GLY A 212 13.39 1.94 -11.29
N ASN A 213 14.27 2.74 -11.89
CA ASN A 213 14.08 4.19 -11.98
C ASN A 213 12.93 4.60 -12.91
N ASP A 214 12.59 3.79 -13.91
CA ASP A 214 11.49 4.08 -14.84
C ASP A 214 10.14 4.18 -14.12
N CYS A 215 9.97 3.48 -13.00
CA CYS A 215 8.76 3.52 -12.20
C CYS A 215 8.45 4.92 -11.66
N LEU A 216 9.46 5.76 -11.42
CA LEU A 216 9.23 7.10 -10.90
C LEU A 216 8.56 8.02 -11.92
N ARG A 217 8.86 7.86 -13.22
CA ARG A 217 8.15 8.60 -14.28
C ARG A 217 6.69 8.20 -14.38
N ILE A 218 6.41 6.91 -14.18
CA ILE A 218 5.04 6.37 -14.16
C ILE A 218 4.27 6.94 -12.97
N LEU A 219 4.88 6.91 -11.78
CA LEU A 219 4.29 7.46 -10.56
C LEU A 219 4.08 8.98 -10.64
N ASP A 220 5.00 9.70 -11.27
CA ASP A 220 4.87 11.13 -11.48
C ASP A 220 3.65 11.48 -12.35
N ARG A 221 3.53 10.81 -13.50
CA ARG A 221 2.36 10.94 -14.39
C ARG A 221 1.06 10.55 -13.67
N PHE A 222 1.09 9.49 -12.86
CA PHE A 222 -0.06 9.06 -12.08
C PHE A 222 -0.46 10.13 -11.04
N CYS A 223 0.50 10.64 -10.25
CA CYS A 223 0.27 11.66 -9.23
C CYS A 223 -0.20 13.00 -9.81
N SER A 224 0.22 13.32 -11.04
CA SER A 224 -0.23 14.49 -11.78
C SER A 224 -1.64 14.32 -12.41
N SER A 225 -2.19 13.11 -12.40
CA SER A 225 -3.51 12.80 -12.98
C SER A 225 -4.63 12.93 -11.95
N THR A 226 -5.87 13.07 -12.44
CA THR A 226 -7.07 13.06 -11.56
C THR A 226 -7.29 11.72 -10.86
N ALA A 227 -6.69 10.64 -11.36
CA ALA A 227 -6.78 9.32 -10.76
C ALA A 227 -6.08 9.23 -9.40
N ALA A 228 -5.08 10.08 -9.12
CA ALA A 228 -4.35 10.06 -7.85
C ALA A 228 -4.82 11.16 -6.87
N LYS A 229 -6.00 11.79 -7.08
CA LYS A 229 -6.47 12.95 -6.29
C LYS A 229 -6.48 12.72 -4.77
N SER A 230 -6.72 11.49 -4.33
CA SER A 230 -6.85 11.12 -2.92
C SER A 230 -5.60 10.50 -2.34
N LEU A 231 -4.56 10.26 -3.15
CA LEU A 231 -3.36 9.53 -2.70
C LEU A 231 -2.62 10.35 -1.64
N GLN A 232 -2.52 9.78 -0.44
CA GLN A 232 -1.85 10.39 0.71
C GLN A 232 -0.61 9.62 1.15
N GLN A 233 -0.51 8.33 0.85
CA GLN A 233 0.57 7.47 1.31
C GLN A 233 1.17 6.66 0.17
N LEU A 234 2.50 6.71 0.05
CA LEU A 234 3.24 5.97 -0.96
C LEU A 234 4.45 5.27 -0.34
N SER A 235 4.53 3.97 -0.50
CA SER A 235 5.66 3.17 -0.03
C SER A 235 6.39 2.51 -1.19
N LEU A 236 7.68 2.83 -1.32
CA LEU A 236 8.60 2.37 -2.36
C LEU A 236 9.89 1.82 -1.72
N SER A 237 9.80 1.23 -0.54
CA SER A 237 10.98 0.70 0.16
C SER A 237 11.60 -0.46 -0.63
N ASN A 238 12.93 -0.49 -0.76
CA ASN A 238 13.67 -1.55 -1.48
C ASN A 238 13.13 -1.81 -2.90
N CYS A 239 13.03 -0.76 -3.71
CA CYS A 239 12.47 -0.80 -5.07
C CYS A 239 13.52 -0.72 -6.19
N ASN A 240 14.80 -0.92 -5.85
CA ASN A 240 15.95 -0.76 -6.74
C ASN A 240 16.04 0.65 -7.38
N LEU A 241 15.61 1.69 -6.65
CA LEU A 241 15.77 3.07 -7.09
C LEU A 241 17.23 3.50 -6.88
N THR A 242 17.85 4.05 -7.91
CA THR A 242 19.27 4.44 -7.93
C THR A 242 19.45 5.90 -8.35
N ASN A 243 19.99 6.16 -9.54
CA ASN A 243 20.19 7.50 -10.04
C ASN A 243 18.95 7.98 -10.80
N LEU A 244 18.37 9.05 -10.30
CA LEU A 244 17.20 9.66 -10.87
C LEU A 244 17.67 10.75 -11.86
N TYR A 245 17.38 10.57 -13.16
CA TYR A 245 17.71 11.54 -14.21
C TYR A 245 16.47 12.35 -14.58
N ASP A 246 16.56 13.70 -14.54
CA ASP A 246 15.53 14.69 -14.88
C ASP A 246 14.07 14.18 -14.79
N PHE A 247 13.50 14.31 -13.59
CA PHE A 247 12.15 13.89 -13.23
C PHE A 247 11.60 14.94 -12.28
N ASP A 248 10.33 15.31 -12.44
CA ASP A 248 9.68 16.35 -11.65
C ASP A 248 8.58 15.71 -10.80
N LEU A 249 8.95 14.91 -9.81
CA LEU A 249 7.98 14.23 -8.95
C LEU A 249 7.14 15.25 -8.18
N ALA A 250 5.87 15.43 -8.56
CA ALA A 250 4.96 16.33 -7.85
C ALA A 250 4.26 15.64 -6.66
N PHE A 251 5.02 15.23 -5.63
CA PHE A 251 4.50 14.55 -4.44
C PHE A 251 3.97 15.48 -3.33
N PHE A 252 3.62 16.73 -3.65
CA PHE A 252 3.22 17.74 -2.67
C PHE A 252 1.95 17.38 -1.86
N GLN A 253 1.18 16.39 -2.33
CA GLN A 253 -0.02 15.93 -1.65
C GLN A 253 0.20 14.82 -0.62
N LEU A 254 1.36 14.17 -0.61
CA LEU A 254 1.62 13.04 0.28
C LEU A 254 1.75 13.50 1.73
N SER A 255 1.19 12.69 2.62
CA SER A 255 1.34 12.79 4.07
C SER A 255 2.21 11.67 4.65
N ALA A 256 2.42 10.58 3.93
CA ALA A 256 3.35 9.51 4.31
C ALA A 256 4.16 9.07 3.10
N ILE A 257 5.47 8.95 3.28
CA ILE A 257 6.35 8.39 2.26
C ILE A 257 7.42 7.49 2.87
N ASP A 258 7.57 6.31 2.27
CA ASP A 258 8.66 5.37 2.59
C ASP A 258 9.50 5.14 1.35
N LEU A 259 10.78 5.53 1.43
CA LEU A 259 11.77 5.31 0.38
C LEU A 259 12.91 4.42 0.83
N SER A 260 12.85 3.88 2.05
CA SER A 260 13.97 3.17 2.69
C SER A 260 14.56 2.05 1.84
N TYR A 261 15.82 1.69 2.09
CA TYR A 261 16.53 0.61 1.40
C TYR A 261 16.62 0.77 -0.14
N ASN A 262 16.46 2.00 -0.66
CA ASN A 262 16.87 2.33 -2.01
C ASN A 262 18.32 2.83 -2.03
N LYS A 263 18.95 2.82 -3.21
CA LYS A 263 20.36 3.21 -3.37
C LYS A 263 20.46 4.54 -4.10
N LEU A 264 19.76 5.56 -3.59
CA LEU A 264 19.70 6.86 -4.25
C LEU A 264 21.07 7.55 -4.17
N THR A 265 21.46 8.23 -5.25
CA THR A 265 22.61 9.14 -5.23
C THR A 265 22.29 10.38 -4.39
N ASN A 266 23.30 11.08 -3.87
CA ASN A 266 23.09 12.30 -3.08
C ASN A 266 22.31 13.39 -3.84
N ASP A 267 22.60 13.57 -5.13
CA ASP A 267 21.88 14.51 -5.99
C ASP A 267 20.40 14.09 -6.17
N SER A 268 20.16 12.78 -6.36
CA SER A 268 18.81 12.23 -6.47
C SER A 268 18.01 12.40 -5.18
N LEU A 269 18.61 12.11 -4.03
CA LEU A 269 17.99 12.32 -2.72
C LEU A 269 17.65 13.80 -2.51
N ARG A 270 18.58 14.70 -2.81
CA ARG A 270 18.34 16.15 -2.72
C ARG A 270 17.18 16.58 -3.59
N LYS A 271 17.16 16.19 -4.87
CA LYS A 271 16.07 16.49 -5.80
C LYS A 271 14.73 15.94 -5.33
N LEU A 272 14.71 14.76 -4.73
CA LEU A 272 13.50 14.18 -4.17
C LEU A 272 13.01 14.99 -2.96
N LEU A 273 13.89 15.29 -2.02
CA LEU A 273 13.53 15.99 -0.79
C LEU A 273 13.04 17.42 -1.03
N THR A 274 13.54 18.13 -2.07
CA THR A 274 13.02 19.46 -2.43
C THR A 274 11.60 19.43 -3.00
N LYS A 275 11.11 18.26 -3.40
CA LYS A 275 9.75 18.08 -3.94
C LYS A 275 8.76 17.55 -2.90
N LEU A 276 9.25 17.13 -1.73
CA LEU A 276 8.39 16.76 -0.61
C LEU A 276 7.96 17.99 0.18
N ASN A 277 6.70 17.97 0.63
CA ASN A 277 6.18 19.04 1.46
C ASN A 277 6.24 18.66 2.95
N ALA A 278 7.31 19.07 3.63
CA ALA A 278 7.50 18.84 5.07
C ALA A 278 6.30 19.30 5.93
N SER A 279 5.58 20.36 5.53
CA SER A 279 4.43 20.88 6.27
C SER A 279 3.22 19.94 6.30
N ARG A 280 3.14 18.98 5.38
CA ARG A 280 2.05 18.00 5.28
C ARG A 280 2.44 16.61 5.75
N LEU A 281 3.74 16.31 5.73
CA LEU A 281 4.24 14.98 6.06
C LEU A 281 4.02 14.68 7.55
N LYS A 282 3.35 13.55 7.76
CA LYS A 282 3.17 12.88 9.05
C LYS A 282 4.18 11.75 9.19
N GLU A 283 4.51 11.07 8.10
CA GLU A 283 5.38 9.90 8.13
C GLU A 283 6.48 9.99 7.07
N LEU A 284 7.71 9.77 7.51
CA LEU A 284 8.88 9.80 6.64
C LEU A 284 9.82 8.68 7.03
N ASN A 285 10.13 7.81 6.07
CA ASN A 285 11.15 6.78 6.21
C ASN A 285 12.20 6.91 5.11
N LEU A 286 13.41 7.30 5.51
CA LEU A 286 14.59 7.45 4.66
C LEU A 286 15.73 6.54 5.16
N SER A 287 15.38 5.40 5.77
CA SER A 287 16.37 4.48 6.33
C SER A 287 17.19 3.79 5.23
N TYR A 288 18.50 3.65 5.43
CA TYR A 288 19.45 2.95 4.54
C TYR A 288 19.32 3.34 3.06
N MET A 289 19.36 4.64 2.77
CA MET A 289 19.23 5.18 1.41
C MET A 289 20.53 5.16 0.59
N GLN A 290 21.63 4.68 1.18
CA GLN A 290 22.96 4.83 0.61
C GLN A 290 23.40 3.64 -0.24
N GLU A 291 24.12 3.93 -1.31
CA GLU A 291 24.88 2.95 -2.06
C GLU A 291 26.16 2.55 -1.29
N TYR A 292 26.19 1.31 -0.78
CA TYR A 292 27.32 0.72 -0.03
C TYR A 292 28.67 0.69 -0.78
N THR A 293 28.70 1.05 -2.06
CA THR A 293 29.91 1.09 -2.89
C THR A 293 30.78 2.33 -2.64
N SER A 294 30.27 3.34 -1.90
CA SER A 294 31.02 4.57 -1.64
C SER A 294 31.88 4.47 -0.36
N ILE A 295 33.16 4.17 -0.53
CA ILE A 295 34.21 4.24 0.52
C ILE A 295 34.52 5.71 0.89
N ASP A 296 33.96 6.69 0.17
CA ASP A 296 34.24 8.11 0.38
C ASP A 296 33.35 8.72 1.49
N GLU A 297 33.95 8.97 2.65
CA GLU A 297 33.32 9.62 3.81
C GLU A 297 32.66 10.97 3.47
N ARG A 298 33.11 11.65 2.40
CA ARG A 298 32.49 12.91 1.96
C ARG A 298 31.07 12.71 1.43
N ASN A 299 30.82 11.65 0.68
CA ASN A 299 29.49 11.37 0.14
C ASN A 299 28.50 11.00 1.26
N VAL A 300 28.99 10.26 2.27
CA VAL A 300 28.23 9.92 3.48
C VAL A 300 27.78 11.20 4.22
N ALA A 301 28.71 12.13 4.45
CA ALA A 301 28.41 13.39 5.13
C ALA A 301 27.41 14.25 4.35
N MET A 302 27.52 14.30 3.02
CA MET A 302 26.58 15.05 2.17
C MET A 302 25.15 14.52 2.26
N ASN A 303 24.95 13.20 2.40
CA ASN A 303 23.61 12.63 2.58
C ASN A 303 22.98 13.12 3.89
N ALA A 304 23.71 12.99 5.00
CA ALA A 304 23.29 13.47 6.31
C ALA A 304 22.95 14.99 6.30
N GLU A 305 23.77 15.81 5.64
CA GLU A 305 23.48 17.24 5.47
C GLU A 305 22.26 17.50 4.60
N THR A 306 22.03 16.71 3.56
CA THR A 306 20.84 16.86 2.69
C THR A 306 19.55 16.56 3.47
N ILE A 307 19.55 15.49 4.28
CA ILE A 307 18.44 15.16 5.18
C ILE A 307 18.24 16.27 6.20
N THR A 308 19.32 16.78 6.78
CA THR A 308 19.27 17.87 7.77
C THR A 308 18.65 19.14 7.16
N SER A 309 19.10 19.53 5.97
CA SER A 309 18.60 20.70 5.24
C SER A 309 17.12 20.59 4.92
N PHE A 310 16.60 19.39 4.65
CA PHE A 310 15.16 19.17 4.46
C PHE A 310 14.36 19.58 5.70
N PHE A 311 14.78 19.16 6.90
CA PHE A 311 14.11 19.55 8.15
C PHE A 311 14.29 21.04 8.48
N GLU A 312 15.43 21.65 8.14
CA GLU A 312 15.67 23.10 8.32
C GLU A 312 14.83 23.97 7.38
N SER A 313 14.55 23.48 6.17
CA SER A 313 13.82 24.24 5.14
C SER A 313 12.30 24.29 5.33
N GLY A 314 11.74 23.40 6.17
CA GLY A 314 10.30 23.17 6.25
C GLY A 314 9.71 23.33 7.65
N THR A 315 8.38 23.42 7.74
CA THR A 315 7.65 23.35 9.01
C THR A 315 7.38 21.89 9.37
N CYS A 316 7.89 21.44 10.51
CA CYS A 316 7.83 20.03 10.91
C CYS A 316 6.63 19.68 11.82
N GLU A 317 5.61 20.52 11.88
CA GLU A 317 4.52 20.44 12.88
C GLU A 317 3.65 19.18 12.76
N LYS A 318 3.51 18.61 11.56
CA LYS A 318 2.62 17.47 11.30
C LYS A 318 3.29 16.11 11.49
N PHE A 319 4.61 16.06 11.67
CA PHE A 319 5.32 14.79 11.79
C PHE A 319 4.86 14.00 13.00
N ARG A 320 4.61 12.71 12.77
CA ARG A 320 4.22 11.71 13.76
C ARG A 320 5.21 10.56 13.82
N ARG A 321 5.73 10.10 12.68
CA ARG A 321 6.65 8.96 12.62
C ARG A 321 7.81 9.26 11.69
N ILE A 322 9.03 9.29 12.22
CA ILE A 322 10.25 9.55 11.46
C ILE A 322 11.21 8.39 11.68
N LYS A 323 11.69 7.81 10.57
CA LYS A 323 12.71 6.76 10.56
C LYS A 323 13.90 7.17 9.70
N LEU A 324 15.05 7.31 10.35
CA LEU A 324 16.32 7.74 9.77
C LEU A 324 17.43 6.74 10.13
N CYS A 325 17.14 5.44 9.96
CA CYS A 325 18.09 4.40 10.35
C CYS A 325 19.23 4.30 9.34
N GLY A 326 20.47 4.17 9.80
CA GLY A 326 21.63 4.02 8.90
C GLY A 326 21.82 5.19 7.92
N CYS A 327 21.44 6.41 8.33
CA CYS A 327 21.62 7.64 7.54
C CYS A 327 22.98 8.32 7.81
N HIS A 328 23.84 7.71 8.63
CA HIS A 328 25.15 8.23 9.05
C HIS A 328 25.10 9.64 9.67
N LEU A 329 24.03 9.93 10.39
CA LEU A 329 23.84 11.21 11.06
C LEU A 329 24.84 11.40 12.19
N SER A 330 25.36 12.62 12.33
CA SER A 330 26.19 13.05 13.46
C SER A 330 25.37 13.77 14.54
N ASP A 331 25.96 13.99 15.71
CA ASP A 331 25.32 14.76 16.79
C ASP A 331 24.90 16.18 16.35
N MET A 332 25.69 16.82 15.48
CA MET A 332 25.36 18.14 14.94
C MET A 332 24.11 18.10 14.04
N ASN A 333 23.98 17.04 13.23
CA ASN A 333 22.81 16.86 12.38
C ASN A 333 21.56 16.65 13.24
N LEU A 334 21.63 15.77 14.24
CA LEU A 334 20.49 15.50 15.12
C LEU A 334 20.13 16.70 15.99
N TYR A 335 21.10 17.52 16.39
CA TYR A 335 20.81 18.78 17.08
C TYR A 335 19.91 19.67 16.22
N LYS A 336 20.29 19.91 14.95
CA LYS A 336 19.52 20.73 14.00
C LYS A 336 18.16 20.12 13.68
N ILE A 337 18.08 18.81 13.48
CA ILE A 337 16.81 18.11 13.25
C ILE A 337 15.90 18.27 14.48
N SER A 338 16.42 18.06 15.68
CA SER A 338 15.66 18.18 16.94
C SER A 338 15.13 19.61 17.17
N GLU A 339 15.89 20.64 16.80
CA GLU A 339 15.45 22.03 16.85
C GLU A 339 14.21 22.31 15.98
N ASN A 340 14.07 21.60 14.87
CA ASN A 340 12.93 21.74 13.99
C ASN A 340 11.76 20.83 14.43
N LEU A 341 12.07 19.64 14.95
CA LEU A 341 11.09 18.67 15.45
C LEU A 341 10.43 19.06 16.77
N LEU A 342 10.97 20.04 17.53
CA LEU A 342 10.29 20.53 18.74
C LEU A 342 8.87 21.06 18.47
N LYS A 343 8.59 21.47 17.21
CA LYS A 343 7.27 21.96 16.77
C LYS A 343 6.29 20.82 16.49
N ALA A 344 6.76 19.58 16.40
CA ALA A 344 5.96 18.39 16.12
C ALA A 344 5.31 17.86 17.40
N CYS A 345 4.22 18.50 17.84
CA CYS A 345 3.55 18.14 19.10
C CYS A 345 2.94 16.73 19.10
N ASP A 346 2.66 16.17 17.90
CA ASP A 346 2.09 14.84 17.71
C ASP A 346 3.16 13.75 17.45
N LEU A 347 4.45 14.03 17.69
CA LEU A 347 5.54 13.11 17.34
C LEU A 347 5.51 11.82 18.20
N ASP A 348 5.07 10.73 17.59
CA ASP A 348 4.93 9.41 18.21
C ASP A 348 6.26 8.64 18.18
N LEU A 349 6.96 8.63 17.05
CA LEU A 349 8.16 7.81 16.84
C LEU A 349 9.28 8.60 16.18
N LEU A 350 10.46 8.53 16.78
CA LEU A 350 11.74 8.88 16.16
C LEU A 350 12.69 7.68 16.23
N ASP A 351 13.03 7.13 15.07
CA ASP A 351 13.98 6.03 14.95
C ASP A 351 15.28 6.52 14.29
N VAL A 352 16.36 6.47 15.06
CA VAL A 352 17.72 6.89 14.68
C VAL A 352 18.71 5.73 14.79
N SER A 353 18.22 4.49 14.70
CA SER A 353 19.04 3.29 14.79
C SER A 353 20.14 3.23 13.72
N ASP A 354 21.21 2.48 13.96
CA ASP A 354 22.37 2.31 13.06
C ASP A 354 23.10 3.62 12.67
N ASN A 355 22.98 4.68 13.48
CA ASN A 355 23.79 5.88 13.32
C ASN A 355 24.96 5.85 14.32
N ASN A 356 26.07 5.24 13.90
CA ASN A 356 27.25 5.00 14.73
C ASN A 356 27.99 6.26 15.22
N LYS A 357 27.75 7.42 14.61
CA LYS A 357 28.34 8.71 15.01
C LYS A 357 27.55 9.44 16.10
N LEU A 358 26.43 8.88 16.55
CA LEU A 358 25.64 9.48 17.62
C LEU A 358 26.22 9.13 18.99
N SER A 359 26.30 10.14 19.85
CA SER A 359 26.72 10.02 21.23
C SER A 359 25.60 10.35 22.22
N GLY A 360 25.86 10.24 23.52
CA GLY A 360 24.92 10.70 24.54
C GLY A 360 24.58 12.19 24.45
N ALA A 361 25.35 13.00 23.70
CA ALA A 361 24.96 14.37 23.38
C ALA A 361 23.64 14.41 22.60
N THR A 362 23.46 13.51 21.63
CA THR A 362 22.20 13.36 20.91
C THR A 362 21.09 12.86 21.83
N PHE A 363 21.36 11.88 22.69
CA PHE A 363 20.37 11.36 23.64
C PHE A 363 19.80 12.48 24.53
N LEU A 364 20.66 13.28 25.16
CA LEU A 364 20.24 14.43 25.96
C LEU A 364 19.51 15.49 25.13
N THR A 365 19.98 15.76 23.91
CA THR A 365 19.38 16.77 23.02
C THR A 365 17.96 16.40 22.62
N ILE A 366 17.72 15.15 22.21
CA ILE A 366 16.40 14.66 21.83
C ILE A 366 15.45 14.74 23.03
N LEU A 367 15.86 14.22 24.19
CA LEU A 367 15.00 14.19 25.38
C LEU A 367 14.69 15.58 25.95
N SER A 368 15.64 16.52 25.86
CA SER A 368 15.45 17.89 26.36
C SER A 368 14.64 18.77 25.41
N LYS A 369 14.87 18.69 24.09
CA LYS A 369 14.18 19.52 23.09
C LYS A 369 12.83 18.96 22.67
N ILE A 370 12.71 17.64 22.55
CA ILE A 370 11.50 16.95 22.07
C ILE A 370 10.78 16.27 23.24
N SER A 371 10.38 17.06 24.24
CA SER A 371 9.75 16.54 25.47
C SER A 371 8.45 15.76 25.25
N HIS A 372 7.75 16.00 24.14
CA HIS A 372 6.52 15.32 23.76
C HIS A 372 6.72 13.97 23.05
N LEU A 373 7.97 13.58 22.75
CA LEU A 373 8.28 12.36 22.01
C LEU A 373 7.77 11.13 22.77
N ARG A 374 6.94 10.32 22.11
CA ARG A 374 6.39 9.12 22.74
C ARG A 374 7.35 7.92 22.70
N LYS A 375 8.04 7.69 21.57
CA LYS A 375 8.92 6.55 21.32
C LYS A 375 10.24 6.98 20.68
N LEU A 376 11.36 6.57 21.27
CA LEU A 376 12.69 6.76 20.70
C LEU A 376 13.39 5.41 20.50
N CYS A 377 13.86 5.16 19.29
CA CYS A 377 14.67 3.98 18.96
C CYS A 377 16.08 4.43 18.52
N ALA A 378 17.10 3.85 19.15
CA ALA A 378 18.51 4.08 18.85
C ALA A 378 19.28 2.75 19.01
N LEU A 379 18.86 1.74 18.26
CA LEU A 379 19.55 0.46 18.22
C LEU A 379 20.87 0.60 17.45
N ASN A 380 21.89 -0.18 17.82
CA ASN A 380 23.25 -0.15 17.28
C ASN A 380 23.97 1.21 17.35
N CYS A 381 23.47 2.14 18.17
CA CYS A 381 24.16 3.39 18.51
C CYS A 381 25.01 3.17 19.78
N VAL A 382 26.21 2.62 19.63
CA VAL A 382 27.01 2.08 20.77
C VAL A 382 27.43 3.15 21.80
N HIS A 383 27.59 4.41 21.38
CA HIS A 383 28.01 5.51 22.25
C HIS A 383 26.85 6.40 22.72
N PHE A 384 25.61 5.95 22.53
CA PHE A 384 24.41 6.77 22.74
C PHE A 384 24.09 7.05 24.21
N VAL A 385 24.71 6.33 25.14
CA VAL A 385 24.52 6.52 26.59
C VAL A 385 25.88 6.78 27.23
N ASP A 386 25.97 7.86 28.01
CA ASP A 386 27.16 8.21 28.80
C ASP A 386 26.79 8.68 30.21
N GLU A 387 27.72 8.51 31.15
CA GLU A 387 27.51 8.80 32.57
C GLU A 387 27.18 10.28 32.84
N GLU A 388 27.96 11.21 32.29
CA GLU A 388 27.80 12.66 32.55
C GLU A 388 26.41 13.16 32.13
N ARG A 389 25.86 12.62 31.03
CA ARG A 389 24.57 13.06 30.51
C ARG A 389 23.39 12.31 31.11
N LEU A 390 23.56 11.09 31.61
CA LEU A 390 22.49 10.37 32.32
C LEU A 390 22.02 11.13 33.57
N GLU A 391 22.94 11.74 34.32
CA GLU A 391 22.58 12.57 35.48
C GLU A 391 21.71 13.77 35.08
N LYS A 392 22.00 14.38 33.92
CA LYS A 392 21.21 15.48 33.36
C LYS A 392 19.84 15.00 32.89
N VAL A 393 19.77 13.80 32.30
CA VAL A 393 18.50 13.18 31.87
C VAL A 393 17.59 12.89 33.07
N GLN A 394 18.13 12.48 34.21
CA GLN A 394 17.35 12.23 35.43
C GLN A 394 16.61 13.47 35.95
N GLN A 395 17.11 14.67 35.64
CA GLN A 395 16.50 15.93 36.04
C GLN A 395 15.39 16.40 35.08
N LEU A 396 15.17 15.70 33.96
CA LEU A 396 14.14 16.07 33.00
C LEU A 396 12.74 15.84 33.57
N LYS A 397 11.80 16.75 33.26
CA LYS A 397 10.42 16.65 33.76
C LYS A 397 9.60 15.58 33.04
N GLN A 398 9.91 15.32 31.77
CA GLN A 398 9.17 14.43 30.90
C GLN A 398 10.15 13.43 30.26
N MET A 399 9.69 12.20 30.11
CA MET A 399 10.42 11.13 29.45
C MET A 399 9.48 10.44 28.44
N PRO A 400 10.04 9.87 27.36
CA PRO A 400 9.27 9.04 26.44
C PRO A 400 8.65 7.84 27.16
N SER A 401 7.58 7.31 26.57
CA SER A 401 6.89 6.11 27.07
C SER A 401 7.55 4.80 26.60
N PHE A 402 8.44 4.89 25.63
CA PHE A 402 9.17 3.79 25.02
C PHE A 402 10.58 4.22 24.62
N LEU A 403 11.60 3.48 25.04
CA LEU A 403 12.99 3.61 24.61
C LEU A 403 13.52 2.25 24.17
N SER A 404 14.18 2.20 23.02
CA SER A 404 14.90 1.02 22.54
C SER A 404 16.34 1.40 22.26
N LEU A 405 17.28 0.84 23.02
CA LEU A 405 18.69 1.23 23.03
C LEU A 405 19.60 0.01 22.92
N THR A 406 20.79 0.17 22.35
CA THR A 406 21.86 -0.83 22.41
C THR A 406 22.92 -0.36 23.40
N LEU A 407 23.21 -1.21 24.41
CA LEU A 407 24.24 -0.92 25.41
C LEU A 407 25.56 -1.67 25.13
N GLY A 408 25.51 -2.72 24.30
CA GLY A 408 26.70 -3.51 23.95
C GLY A 408 27.45 -4.01 25.19
N ASP A 409 28.76 -3.84 25.21
CA ASP A 409 29.63 -4.29 26.31
C ASP A 409 29.42 -3.50 27.62
N THR A 410 28.79 -2.33 27.54
CA THR A 410 28.54 -1.45 28.70
C THR A 410 27.20 -1.74 29.40
N CYS A 411 26.50 -2.82 28.99
CA CYS A 411 25.19 -3.20 29.53
C CYS A 411 25.19 -3.33 31.06
N ASN A 412 26.21 -3.99 31.64
CA ASN A 412 26.30 -4.21 33.08
C ASN A 412 26.41 -2.91 33.90
N GLU A 413 26.96 -1.85 33.29
CA GLU A 413 27.15 -0.56 33.95
C GLU A 413 25.91 0.32 33.86
N TYR A 414 25.31 0.42 32.66
CA TYR A 414 24.22 1.37 32.41
C TYR A 414 22.82 0.78 32.60
N GLU A 415 22.61 -0.53 32.48
CA GLU A 415 21.28 -1.14 32.67
C GLU A 415 20.69 -0.81 34.06
N PRO A 416 21.40 -1.01 35.20
CA PRO A 416 20.82 -0.74 36.51
C PRO A 416 20.45 0.74 36.70
N ARG A 417 21.26 1.64 36.13
CA ARG A 417 21.04 3.09 36.19
C ARG A 417 19.83 3.50 35.37
N LEU A 418 19.72 3.01 34.14
CA LEU A 418 18.56 3.23 33.27
C LEU A 418 17.27 2.63 33.85
N ARG A 419 17.37 1.48 34.52
CA ARG A 419 16.24 0.88 35.26
C ARG A 419 15.77 1.80 36.39
N SER A 420 16.70 2.31 37.21
CA SER A 420 16.37 3.24 38.30
C SER A 420 15.79 4.55 37.76
N LEU A 421 16.36 5.09 36.68
CA LEU A 421 15.83 6.25 35.97
C LEU A 421 14.38 6.00 35.51
N TRP A 422 14.13 4.90 34.82
CA TRP A 422 12.82 4.57 34.28
C TRP A 422 11.77 4.38 35.38
N GLN A 423 12.13 3.72 36.47
CA GLN A 423 11.28 3.57 37.65
C GLN A 423 10.98 4.91 38.32
N SER A 424 11.95 5.83 38.38
CA SER A 424 11.74 7.17 38.95
C SER A 424 10.71 7.99 38.17
N HIS A 425 10.63 7.82 36.84
CA HIS A 425 9.68 8.57 36.01
C HIS A 425 8.31 7.90 35.90
N TRP A 426 8.25 6.57 35.86
CA TRP A 426 7.02 5.84 35.53
C TRP A 426 6.46 4.96 36.67
N GLY A 427 7.17 4.82 37.78
CA GLY A 427 6.75 4.04 38.95
C GLY A 427 6.39 2.60 38.58
N ASP A 428 5.24 2.13 39.03
CA ASP A 428 4.76 0.75 38.82
C ASP A 428 4.50 0.40 37.34
N LYS A 429 4.36 1.41 36.46
CA LYS A 429 4.18 1.20 35.02
C LYS A 429 5.51 0.94 34.29
N ALA A 430 6.64 1.18 34.94
CA ALA A 430 7.96 1.00 34.36
C ALA A 430 8.23 -0.49 34.09
N LYS A 431 8.25 -0.87 32.82
CA LYS A 431 8.62 -2.23 32.37
C LYS A 431 9.91 -2.18 31.57
N MET A 432 10.63 -3.29 31.57
CA MET A 432 11.94 -3.40 30.94
C MET A 432 12.18 -4.82 30.44
N LYS A 433 12.80 -4.94 29.27
CA LYS A 433 13.25 -6.21 28.67
C LYS A 433 14.64 -6.03 28.09
N THR A 434 15.48 -7.05 28.24
CA THR A 434 16.84 -7.10 27.68
C THR A 434 16.98 -8.30 26.75
N PHE A 435 17.59 -8.07 25.59
CA PHE A 435 17.82 -9.10 24.57
C PHE A 435 19.16 -8.85 23.89
N SER A 436 20.11 -9.78 24.02
CA SER A 436 21.38 -9.77 23.28
C SER A 436 22.14 -8.43 23.26
N GLY A 437 22.21 -7.73 24.40
CA GLY A 437 22.89 -6.42 24.51
C GLY A 437 22.02 -5.19 24.14
N CYS A 438 20.76 -5.42 23.76
CA CYS A 438 19.75 -4.39 23.61
C CYS A 438 18.85 -4.29 24.85
N LEU A 439 18.45 -3.06 25.18
CA LEU A 439 17.59 -2.70 26.29
C LEU A 439 16.33 -2.02 25.76
N ILE A 440 15.17 -2.55 26.13
CA ILE A 440 13.87 -1.96 25.81
C ILE A 440 13.19 -1.54 27.11
N LEU A 441 12.90 -0.24 27.24
CA LEU A 441 12.16 0.36 28.33
C LEU A 441 10.79 0.78 27.80
N TYR A 442 9.72 0.38 28.47
CA TYR A 442 8.36 0.62 27.98
C TYR A 442 7.35 0.73 29.12
N ILE A 443 6.17 1.27 28.83
CA ILE A 443 5.04 1.32 29.77
C ILE A 443 3.82 0.53 29.30
N ASN A 444 3.65 0.36 27.98
CA ASN A 444 2.52 -0.34 27.38
C ASN A 444 3.02 -1.54 26.55
N GLU A 445 2.44 -2.72 26.77
CA GLU A 445 2.83 -3.94 26.05
C GLU A 445 2.47 -3.88 24.56
N GLN A 446 1.45 -3.11 24.18
CA GLN A 446 1.10 -2.91 22.77
C GLN A 446 2.23 -2.25 21.98
N ASP A 447 3.10 -1.48 22.63
CA ASP A 447 4.24 -0.84 21.97
C ASP A 447 5.32 -1.83 21.56
N LEU A 448 5.34 -3.03 22.16
CA LEU A 448 6.24 -4.11 21.73
C LEU A 448 5.75 -4.82 20.46
N LEU A 449 4.44 -4.82 20.19
CA LEU A 449 3.85 -5.52 19.03
C LEU A 449 4.00 -4.74 17.72
N GLN A 450 4.29 -3.43 17.78
CA GLN A 450 4.37 -2.56 16.60
C GLN A 450 5.78 -2.47 15.99
N HIS A 451 6.79 -3.15 16.57
CA HIS A 451 8.21 -2.91 16.27
C HIS A 451 9.05 -4.16 15.95
N TRP A 452 8.44 -5.23 15.43
CA TRP A 452 9.16 -6.42 14.98
C TRP A 452 8.64 -6.89 13.63
#